data_AF-A0A833EFR9-F1
#
_entry.id   AF-A0A833EFR9-F1
#
_cell.length_a   1.000
_cell.length_b   1.000
_cell.length_c   1.000
_cell.angle_alpha   90.00
_cell.angle_beta   90.00
_cell.angle_gamma   90.00
#
_symmetry.space_group_name_H-M   'P 1'
#
loop_
_entity.id
_entity.type
_entity.pdbx_description
1 polymer ?
#
loop_
_entity_poly.entity_id
_entity_poly.type
_entity_poly.pdbx_seq_one_letter_code
_entity_poly.pdbx_strand_id
1 'polypeptide(L)'
;MDVVSFYRELEELSQRHAKLVRRLELYMRRLKADPGDEELQERILLHLRRLRVLRNKLLRRLEEGIDFSDQSSAGIAAREGVEILSEYMVLGGLYLEKEILQNVLKFAKSKRGARLLETIVDDIRRDIEEVSRLEELLQQLYG
;
A
#
# COMPACT_ATOMS: atom_id res chain seq x y z
N MET A 1 -5.32 -9.74 -21.13
CA MET A 1 -4.50 -8.52 -21.00
C MET A 1 -3.10 -8.91 -21.41
N ASP A 2 -2.41 -8.13 -22.25
CA ASP A 2 -1.01 -8.45 -22.58
C ASP A 2 -0.07 -8.05 -21.42
N VAL A 3 1.12 -8.69 -21.37
CA VAL A 3 2.10 -8.54 -20.29
C VAL A 3 2.59 -7.09 -20.14
N VAL A 4 2.70 -6.35 -21.25
CA VAL A 4 3.16 -4.95 -21.27
C VAL A 4 2.13 -4.03 -20.62
N SER A 5 0.85 -4.25 -20.91
CA SER A 5 -0.26 -3.50 -20.31
C SER A 5 -0.37 -3.77 -18.81
N PHE A 6 -0.17 -5.02 -18.39
CA PHE A 6 -0.13 -5.40 -16.98
C PHE A 6 1.04 -4.72 -16.24
N TYR A 7 2.24 -4.77 -16.82
CA TYR A 7 3.43 -4.12 -16.26
C TYR A 7 3.19 -2.61 -16.03
N ARG A 8 2.66 -1.92 -17.04
CA ARG A 8 2.37 -0.48 -16.94
C ARG A 8 1.31 -0.17 -15.87
N GLU A 9 0.29 -1.01 -15.74
CA GLU A 9 -0.74 -0.85 -14.70
C GLU A 9 -0.14 -1.04 -13.30
N LEU A 10 0.72 -2.05 -13.11
CA LEU A 10 1.42 -2.26 -11.85
C LEU A 10 2.36 -1.11 -11.49
N GLU A 11 3.11 -0.60 -12.47
CA GLU A 11 3.98 0.56 -12.27
C GLU A 11 3.17 1.78 -11.85
N GLU A 12 2.05 2.05 -12.54
CA GLU A 12 1.17 3.17 -12.20
C GLU A 12 0.55 3.03 -10.80
N LEU A 13 0.03 1.84 -10.46
CA LEU A 13 -0.53 1.57 -9.14
C LEU A 13 0.51 1.75 -8.03
N SER A 14 1.73 1.26 -8.26
CA SER A 14 2.84 1.36 -7.30
C SER A 14 3.33 2.79 -7.12
N GLN A 15 3.44 3.57 -8.20
CA GLN A 15 3.77 5.00 -8.11
C GLN A 15 2.70 5.79 -7.35
N ARG A 16 1.42 5.52 -7.61
CA ARG A 16 0.30 6.14 -6.88
C ARG A 16 0.31 5.78 -5.40
N HIS A 17 0.59 4.52 -5.08
CA HIS A 17 0.75 4.03 -3.71
C HIS A 17 1.89 4.76 -2.99
N ALA A 18 3.10 4.75 -3.54
CA ALA A 18 4.26 5.43 -2.96
C ALA A 18 4.01 6.93 -2.72
N LYS A 19 3.31 7.60 -3.65
CA LYS A 19 2.92 9.01 -3.50
C LYS A 19 1.96 9.23 -2.34
N LEU A 20 1.02 8.31 -2.09
CA LEU A 20 0.10 8.39 -0.95
C LEU A 20 0.82 8.14 0.37
N VAL A 21 1.71 7.14 0.44
CA VAL A 21 2.54 6.87 1.62
C VAL A 21 3.35 8.12 2.00
N ARG A 22 4.10 8.71 1.05
CA ARG A 22 4.88 9.94 1.31
C ARG A 22 4.01 11.12 1.79
N ARG A 23 2.79 11.24 1.26
CA ARG A 23 1.83 12.27 1.72
C ARG A 23 1.35 12.02 3.14
N LEU A 24 1.06 10.76 3.48
CA LEU A 24 0.68 10.38 4.84
C LEU A 24 1.82 10.64 5.82
N GLU A 25 3.06 10.33 5.49
CA GLU A 25 4.23 10.67 6.32
C GLU A 25 4.33 12.18 6.58
N LEU A 26 4.10 12.99 5.55
CA LEU A 26 4.09 14.45 5.68
C LEU A 26 2.97 14.92 6.61
N TYR A 27 1.75 14.42 6.42
CA TYR A 27 0.61 14.79 7.25
C TYR A 27 0.78 14.30 8.69
N MET A 28 1.29 13.09 8.91
CA MET A 28 1.59 12.58 10.24
C MET A 28 2.67 13.40 10.94
N ARG A 29 3.71 13.87 10.23
CA ARG A 29 4.70 14.79 10.80
C ARG A 29 4.08 16.11 11.23
N ARG A 30 3.19 16.67 10.42
CA ARG A 30 2.46 17.90 10.75
C ARG A 30 1.50 17.70 11.93
N LEU A 31 0.78 16.58 11.95
CA LEU A 31 -0.19 16.27 13.01
C LEU A 31 0.49 16.05 14.36
N LYS A 32 1.75 15.60 14.36
CA LYS A 32 2.56 15.55 15.60
C LYS A 32 2.79 16.91 16.25
N ALA A 33 2.81 17.99 15.46
CA ALA A 33 2.98 19.35 15.96
C ALA A 33 1.66 19.94 16.48
N ASP A 34 0.54 19.61 15.82
CA ASP A 34 -0.82 19.99 16.25
C ASP A 34 -1.77 18.79 16.19
N PRO A 35 -1.87 17.99 17.27
CA PRO A 35 -2.76 16.84 17.32
C PRO A 35 -4.25 17.18 17.24
N GLY A 36 -4.63 18.45 17.45
CA GLY A 36 -6.02 18.91 17.43
C GLY A 36 -6.50 19.36 16.04
N ASP A 37 -5.62 19.39 15.04
CA ASP A 37 -5.95 19.79 13.66
C ASP A 37 -6.87 18.74 13.01
N GLU A 38 -8.19 18.96 13.10
CA GLU A 38 -9.21 18.06 12.55
C GLU A 38 -9.14 17.97 11.02
N GLU A 39 -8.83 19.07 10.32
CA GLU A 39 -8.69 19.06 8.85
C GLU A 39 -7.56 18.13 8.43
N LEU A 40 -6.43 18.16 9.16
CA LEU A 40 -5.31 17.28 8.90
C LEU A 40 -5.62 15.82 9.24
N GLN A 41 -6.38 15.57 10.32
CA GLN A 41 -6.88 14.23 10.63
C GLN A 41 -7.80 13.70 9.51
N GLU A 42 -8.75 14.49 9.01
CA GLU A 42 -9.61 14.12 7.88
C GLU A 42 -8.81 13.81 6.61
N ARG A 43 -7.78 14.60 6.32
CA ARG A 43 -6.87 14.33 5.19
C ARG A 43 -6.15 13.00 5.37
N ILE A 44 -5.69 12.67 6.57
CA ILE A 44 -5.07 11.38 6.88
C ILE A 44 -6.09 10.25 6.67
N LEU A 45 -7.30 10.36 7.22
CA LEU A 45 -8.37 9.38 7.03
C LEU A 45 -8.66 9.11 5.54
N LEU A 46 -8.76 10.17 4.75
CA LEU A 46 -8.97 10.07 3.30
C LEU A 46 -7.83 9.32 2.61
N HIS A 47 -6.58 9.61 2.98
CA HIS A 47 -5.42 8.96 2.36
C HIS A 47 -5.28 7.49 2.78
N LEU A 48 -5.62 7.15 4.03
CA LEU A 48 -5.70 5.76 4.49
C LEU A 48 -6.74 4.96 3.69
N ARG A 49 -7.94 5.52 3.48
CA ARG A 49 -8.97 4.90 2.63
C ARG A 49 -8.47 4.68 1.20
N ARG A 50 -7.74 5.65 0.64
CA ARG A 50 -7.15 5.54 -0.71
C ARG A 50 -6.07 4.46 -0.77
N LEU A 51 -5.23 4.33 0.26
CA LEU A 51 -4.26 3.24 0.36
C LEU A 51 -4.95 1.88 0.36
N ARG A 52 -5.98 1.69 1.20
CA ARG A 52 -6.79 0.45 1.22
C ARG A 52 -7.35 0.11 -0.16
N VAL A 53 -7.90 1.09 -0.88
CA VAL A 53 -8.42 0.87 -2.24
C VAL A 53 -7.31 0.47 -3.22
N LEU A 54 -6.13 1.10 -3.16
CA LEU A 54 -5.01 0.74 -4.03
C LEU A 54 -4.47 -0.65 -3.70
N ARG A 55 -4.32 -0.98 -2.41
CA ARG A 55 -3.90 -2.30 -1.95
C ARG A 55 -4.84 -3.39 -2.47
N ASN A 56 -6.15 -3.20 -2.32
CA ASN A 56 -7.14 -4.17 -2.81
C ASN A 56 -7.13 -4.30 -4.34
N LYS A 57 -6.89 -3.21 -5.07
CA LYS A 57 -6.72 -3.26 -6.52
C LYS A 57 -5.48 -4.04 -6.92
N LEU A 58 -4.34 -3.75 -6.27
CA LEU A 58 -3.09 -4.45 -6.51
C LEU A 58 -3.25 -5.94 -6.24
N LEU A 59 -3.90 -6.31 -5.13
CA LEU A 59 -4.19 -7.71 -4.80
C LEU A 59 -5.01 -8.40 -5.86
N ARG A 60 -6.15 -7.80 -6.22
CA ARG A 60 -7.01 -8.37 -7.23
C ARG A 60 -6.27 -8.59 -8.55
N ARG A 61 -5.35 -7.69 -8.92
CA ARG A 61 -4.52 -7.86 -10.11
C ARG A 61 -3.50 -8.99 -9.99
N LEU A 62 -2.91 -9.16 -8.82
CA LEU A 62 -2.00 -10.28 -8.55
C LEU A 62 -2.75 -11.62 -8.56
N GLU A 63 -3.97 -11.67 -7.99
CA GLU A 63 -4.82 -12.86 -7.94
C GLU A 63 -5.44 -13.23 -9.30
N GLU A 64 -5.81 -12.23 -10.12
CA GLU A 64 -6.39 -12.46 -11.46
C GLU A 64 -5.42 -13.23 -12.38
N GLY A 65 -4.12 -13.23 -12.07
CA GLY A 65 -3.10 -13.97 -12.79
C GLY A 65 -2.85 -13.41 -14.19
N ILE A 66 -1.59 -13.36 -14.60
CA ILE A 66 -1.26 -13.07 -15.99
C ILE A 66 -1.36 -14.37 -16.78
N ASP A 67 -1.99 -14.33 -17.95
CA ASP A 67 -1.87 -15.40 -18.92
C ASP A 67 -0.44 -15.42 -19.48
N PHE A 68 0.42 -16.23 -18.87
CA PHE A 68 1.80 -16.42 -19.27
C PHE A 68 1.96 -17.43 -20.43
N SER A 69 0.92 -17.67 -21.22
CA SER A 69 0.98 -18.58 -22.37
C SER A 69 1.90 -18.09 -23.50
N ASP A 70 2.30 -16.81 -23.49
CA ASP A 70 3.30 -16.29 -24.42
C ASP A 70 4.72 -16.78 -24.07
N GLN A 71 5.18 -17.79 -24.81
CA GLN A 71 6.51 -18.41 -24.70
C GLN A 71 7.56 -17.72 -25.60
N SER A 72 7.24 -16.58 -26.21
CA SER A 72 8.24 -15.81 -26.96
C SER A 72 9.33 -15.28 -26.01
N SER A 73 10.53 -15.03 -26.55
CA SER A 73 11.63 -14.46 -25.76
C SER A 73 11.26 -13.10 -25.15
N ALA A 74 10.38 -12.35 -25.81
CA ALA A 74 9.81 -11.10 -25.31
C ALA A 74 8.79 -11.35 -24.18
N GLY A 75 7.95 -12.37 -24.30
CA GLY A 75 7.01 -12.80 -23.26
C GLY A 75 7.72 -13.29 -21.99
N ILE A 76 8.81 -14.04 -22.14
CA ILE A 76 9.64 -14.52 -21.02
C ILE A 76 10.35 -13.36 -20.32
N ALA A 77 11.03 -12.48 -21.06
CA ALA A 77 11.72 -11.32 -20.48
C ALA A 77 10.74 -10.34 -19.80
N ALA A 78 9.54 -10.16 -20.38
CA ALA A 78 8.51 -9.35 -19.77
C ALA A 78 7.93 -10.00 -18.50
N ARG A 79 7.82 -11.33 -18.46
CA ARG A 79 7.43 -12.08 -17.25
C ARG A 79 8.43 -11.92 -16.12
N GLU A 80 9.72 -12.14 -16.38
CA GLU A 80 10.79 -11.95 -15.38
C GLU A 80 10.84 -10.49 -14.89
N GLY A 81 10.71 -9.53 -15.81
CA GLY A 81 10.66 -8.12 -15.47
C GLY A 81 9.44 -7.74 -14.63
N VAL A 82 8.28 -8.33 -14.90
CA VAL A 82 7.08 -8.15 -14.08
C VAL A 82 7.25 -8.79 -12.71
N GLU A 83 7.78 -10.00 -12.60
CA GLU A 83 8.00 -10.69 -11.31
C GLU A 83 8.93 -9.88 -10.41
N ILE A 84 10.08 -9.43 -10.92
CA ILE A 84 11.06 -8.62 -10.17
C ILE A 84 10.46 -7.26 -9.77
N LEU A 85 9.79 -6.57 -10.69
CA LEU A 85 9.23 -5.26 -10.38
C LEU A 85 8.06 -5.36 -9.40
N SER A 86 7.23 -6.40 -9.52
CA SER A 86 6.16 -6.70 -8.58
C SER A 86 6.74 -6.99 -7.20
N GLU A 87 7.74 -7.85 -7.11
CA GLU A 87 8.35 -8.21 -5.83
C GLU A 87 8.94 -6.98 -5.12
N TYR A 88 9.80 -6.22 -5.80
CA TYR A 88 10.47 -5.07 -5.18
C TYR A 88 9.52 -3.90 -4.89
N MET A 89 8.63 -3.55 -5.82
CA MET A 89 7.74 -2.40 -5.63
C MET A 89 6.60 -2.72 -4.67
N VAL A 90 6.11 -3.97 -4.67
CA VAL A 90 5.03 -4.37 -3.77
C VAL A 90 5.56 -4.63 -2.37
N LEU A 91 6.65 -5.40 -2.18
CA LEU A 91 7.18 -5.62 -0.83
C LEU A 91 7.71 -4.31 -0.22
N GLY A 92 8.45 -3.51 -0.99
CA GLY A 92 8.92 -2.21 -0.52
C GLY A 92 7.78 -1.25 -0.23
N GLY A 93 6.74 -1.22 -1.07
CA GLY A 93 5.54 -0.40 -0.86
C GLY A 93 4.73 -0.84 0.36
N LEU A 94 4.47 -2.14 0.51
CA LEU A 94 3.73 -2.72 1.63
C LEU A 94 4.46 -2.50 2.96
N TYR A 95 5.79 -2.65 2.98
CA TYR A 95 6.59 -2.36 4.17
C TYR A 95 6.39 -0.91 4.64
N LEU A 96 6.49 0.05 3.72
CA LEU A 96 6.29 1.47 4.05
C LEU A 96 4.83 1.77 4.45
N GLU A 97 3.85 1.10 3.82
CA GLU A 97 2.44 1.18 4.22
C GLU A 97 2.24 0.68 5.65
N LYS A 98 2.84 -0.45 6.01
CA LYS A 98 2.79 -1.02 7.35
C LYS A 98 3.37 -0.08 8.38
N GLU A 99 4.54 0.50 8.12
CA GLU A 99 5.17 1.48 9.02
C GLU A 99 4.29 2.71 9.23
N ILE A 100 3.69 3.26 8.17
CA ILE A 100 2.81 4.44 8.32
C ILE A 100 1.54 4.08 9.08
N LEU A 101 0.94 2.92 8.84
CA LEU A 101 -0.24 2.44 9.59
C LEU A 101 0.08 2.26 11.08
N GLN A 102 1.21 1.64 11.42
CA GLN A 102 1.67 1.50 12.79
C GLN A 102 1.89 2.85 13.47
N ASN A 103 2.46 3.82 12.74
CA ASN A 103 2.64 5.18 13.23
C ASN A 103 1.31 5.89 13.50
N VAL A 104 0.33 5.77 12.59
CA VAL A 104 -1.01 6.32 12.79
C VAL A 104 -1.68 5.66 13.99
N LEU A 105 -1.62 4.33 14.10
CA LEU A 105 -2.20 3.58 15.23
C LEU A 105 -1.61 4.02 16.57
N LYS A 106 -0.28 4.14 16.64
CA LYS A 106 0.42 4.62 17.84
C LYS A 106 0.00 6.05 18.19
N PHE A 107 -0.13 6.91 17.19
CA PHE A 107 -0.56 8.30 17.39
C PHE A 107 -1.99 8.37 17.93
N ALA A 108 -2.94 7.71 17.26
CA ALA A 108 -4.34 7.67 17.64
C ALA A 108 -4.54 7.17 19.09
N LYS A 109 -3.73 6.20 19.53
CA LYS A 109 -3.82 5.66 20.90
C LYS A 109 -3.18 6.52 21.99
N SER A 110 -2.25 7.41 21.64
CA SER A 110 -1.35 8.05 22.63
C SER A 110 -1.54 9.56 22.80
N LYS A 111 -2.28 10.22 21.90
CA LYS A 111 -2.40 11.68 21.88
C LYS A 111 -3.83 12.15 22.11
N ARG A 112 -4.06 12.86 23.23
CA ARG A 112 -5.26 13.66 23.44
C ARG A 112 -5.42 14.65 22.28
N GLY A 113 -6.57 14.63 21.60
CA GLY A 113 -6.89 15.52 20.48
C GLY A 113 -7.08 14.80 19.14
N ALA A 114 -6.59 13.57 19.00
CA ALA A 114 -6.70 12.77 17.77
C ALA A 114 -8.08 12.08 17.60
N ARG A 115 -9.16 12.78 17.94
CA ARG A 115 -10.52 12.20 18.09
C ARG A 115 -10.99 11.47 16.84
N LEU A 116 -10.73 12.02 15.65
CA LEU A 116 -11.16 11.40 14.40
C LEU A 116 -10.36 10.11 14.12
N LEU A 117 -9.06 10.11 14.41
CA LEU A 117 -8.20 8.93 14.22
C LEU A 117 -8.51 7.83 15.25
N GLU A 118 -8.93 8.20 16.47
CA GLU A 118 -9.38 7.24 17.49
C GLU A 118 -10.54 6.37 16.99
N THR A 119 -11.46 6.95 16.19
CA THR A 119 -12.64 6.23 15.68
C THR A 119 -12.31 5.11 14.69
N ILE A 120 -11.10 5.09 14.12
CA ILE A 120 -10.68 4.10 13.12
C ILE A 120 -9.57 3.17 13.61
N VAL A 121 -9.28 3.13 14.91
CA VAL A 121 -8.20 2.31 15.49
C VAL A 121 -8.31 0.83 15.09
N ASP A 122 -9.52 0.27 15.13
CA ASP A 122 -9.73 -1.15 14.78
C ASP A 122 -9.73 -1.39 13.27
N ASP A 123 -10.03 -0.37 12.47
CA ASP A 123 -9.85 -0.40 11.02
C ASP A 123 -8.35 -0.43 10.67
N ILE A 124 -7.53 0.41 11.32
CA ILE A 124 -6.07 0.45 11.09
C ILE A 124 -5.43 -0.87 11.51
N ARG A 125 -5.88 -1.48 12.63
CA ARG A 125 -5.39 -2.80 13.05
C ARG A 125 -5.65 -3.87 11.99
N ARG A 126 -6.87 -3.92 11.46
CA ARG A 126 -7.22 -4.83 10.36
C ARG A 126 -6.38 -4.56 9.11
N ASP A 127 -6.15 -3.29 8.76
CA ASP A 127 -5.26 -2.94 7.64
C ASP A 127 -3.83 -3.46 7.84
N ILE A 128 -3.27 -3.35 9.05
CA ILE A 128 -1.91 -3.85 9.36
C ILE A 128 -1.85 -5.37 9.26
N GLU A 129 -2.87 -6.07 9.75
CA GLU A 129 -2.97 -7.52 9.64
C GLU A 129 -3.07 -7.97 8.18
N GLU A 130 -3.90 -7.29 7.39
CA GLU A 130 -4.00 -7.52 5.94
C GLU A 130 -2.63 -7.32 5.29
N VAL A 131 -1.99 -6.15 5.46
CA VAL A 131 -0.67 -5.88 4.86
C VAL A 131 0.36 -6.93 5.26
N SER A 132 0.39 -7.38 6.52
CA SER A 132 1.32 -8.42 6.97
C SER A 132 1.07 -9.76 6.29
N ARG A 133 -0.19 -10.18 6.12
CA ARG A 133 -0.53 -11.40 5.38
C ARG A 133 -0.11 -11.32 3.92
N LEU A 134 -0.18 -10.14 3.32
CA LEU A 134 0.24 -9.93 1.94
C LEU A 134 1.76 -9.99 1.79
N GLU A 135 2.50 -9.37 2.71
CA GLU A 135 3.95 -9.48 2.77
C GLU A 135 4.37 -10.95 2.86
N GLU A 136 3.74 -11.74 3.75
CA GLU A 136 4.01 -13.17 3.92
C GLU A 136 3.70 -13.97 2.65
N LEU A 137 2.55 -13.72 2.02
CA LEU A 137 2.13 -14.41 0.79
C LEU A 137 3.07 -14.10 -0.38
N LEU A 138 3.49 -12.85 -0.52
CA LEU A 138 4.46 -12.45 -1.54
C LEU A 138 5.84 -13.02 -1.29
N GLN A 139 6.30 -13.06 -0.04
CA GLN A 139 7.55 -13.73 0.31
C GLN A 139 7.52 -15.23 0.00
N GLN A 140 6.38 -15.91 0.18
CA GLN A 140 6.25 -17.33 -0.18
C GLN A 140 6.21 -17.57 -1.69
N LEU A 141 5.70 -16.62 -2.46
CA LEU A 141 5.58 -16.74 -3.92
C LEU A 141 6.88 -16.38 -4.66
N TYR A 142 7.68 -15.48 -4.10
CA TYR A 142 8.83 -14.87 -4.79
C TYR A 142 10.17 -15.00 -4.05
N GLY A 143 10.18 -15.42 -2.77
CA GLY A 143 11.39 -15.68 -1.97
C GLY A 143 11.76 -17.15 -1.87
#